data_AF-A0A376VST0-F1
#
_entry.id   AF-A0A376VST0-F1
#
_cell.length_a   1.000
_cell.length_b   1.000
_cell.length_c   1.000
_cell.angle_alpha   90.00
_cell.angle_beta   90.00
_cell.angle_gamma   90.00
#
_symmetry.space_group_name_H-M   'P 1'
#
loop_
_entity.id
_entity.type
_entity.pdbx_description
1 polymer ?
#
loop_
_entity_poly.entity_id
_entity_poly.type
_entity_poly.pdbx_seq_one_letter_code
_entity_poly.pdbx_strand_id
1 'polypeptide(L)'
;MHPNAVYSIKLGNRALPERILEAVWGFFSAYALVFIVSMLAIIATGVDDFSAFASVVATLNNLGPGLGVVADNFTSMNPVAKWILIANMLFGRLEVFTLLVLFTPTFWRE
;
A
#
# COMPACT_ATOMS: atom_id res chain seq x y z
N MET A 1 21.92 -10.18 24.11
CA MET A 1 20.82 -11.09 23.73
C MET A 1 20.28 -11.75 24.99
N HIS A 2 19.09 -11.38 25.45
CA HIS A 2 18.47 -11.96 26.66
C HIS A 2 17.23 -12.77 26.28
N PRO A 3 17.35 -14.10 26.08
CA PRO A 3 16.26 -14.94 25.57
C PRO A 3 15.06 -15.10 26.52
N ASN A 4 15.23 -14.76 27.81
CA ASN A 4 14.15 -14.83 28.82
C ASN A 4 13.51 -13.47 29.13
N ALA A 5 13.86 -12.42 28.38
CA ALA A 5 13.29 -11.09 28.60
C ALA A 5 11.91 -10.98 27.91
N VAL A 6 10.88 -10.71 28.70
CA VAL A 6 9.53 -10.42 28.19
C VAL A 6 9.50 -8.97 27.71
N TYR A 7 9.65 -8.76 26.41
CA TYR A 7 9.58 -7.45 25.78
C TYR A 7 8.12 -7.13 25.45
N SER A 8 7.54 -6.15 26.15
CA SER A 8 6.22 -5.60 25.78
C SER A 8 6.42 -4.35 24.92
N ILE A 9 5.82 -4.32 23.74
CA ILE A 9 5.74 -3.11 22.91
C ILE A 9 4.71 -2.19 23.58
N LYS A 10 5.15 -1.01 24.00
CA LYS A 10 4.30 -0.03 24.69
C LYS A 10 3.96 1.12 23.77
N LEU A 11 2.69 1.53 23.76
CA LEU A 11 2.25 2.79 23.19
C LEU A 11 1.82 3.70 24.35
N GLY A 12 2.67 4.67 24.68
CA GLY A 12 2.55 5.43 25.93
C GLY A 12 2.70 4.54 27.16
N ASN A 13 1.70 4.54 28.05
CA ASN A 13 1.72 3.76 29.30
C ASN A 13 1.05 2.37 29.21
N ARG A 14 0.56 1.96 28.03
CA ARG A 14 -0.14 0.67 27.85
C ARG A 14 0.68 -0.28 26.99
N ALA A 15 0.79 -1.54 27.43
CA ALA A 15 1.32 -2.62 26.60
C ALA A 15 0.30 -2.97 25.50
N LEU A 16 0.77 -3.05 24.26
CA LEU A 16 -0.06 -3.45 23.13
C LEU A 16 -0.28 -4.98 23.16
N PRO A 17 -1.53 -5.45 23.01
CA PRO A 17 -1.79 -6.86 22.76
C PRO A 17 -1.08 -7.36 21.50
N GLU A 18 -0.58 -8.60 21.54
CA GLU A 18 0.13 -9.22 20.43
C GLU A 18 -0.69 -9.26 19.13
N ARG A 19 -2.02 -9.43 19.25
CA ARG A 19 -2.97 -9.35 18.12
C ARG A 19 -2.89 -8.02 17.34
N ILE A 20 -2.56 -6.91 18.00
CA ILE A 20 -2.38 -5.61 17.31
C ILE A 20 -1.10 -5.63 16.49
N LEU A 21 -0.03 -6.21 17.03
CA LEU A 21 1.24 -6.33 16.33
C LEU A 21 1.09 -7.21 15.07
N GLU A 22 0.40 -8.35 15.18
CA GLU A 22 0.06 -9.22 14.05
C GLU A 22 -0.75 -8.46 12.97
N ALA A 23 -1.74 -7.66 13.38
CA ALA A 23 -2.53 -6.86 12.45
C ALA A 23 -1.69 -5.80 11.71
N VAL A 24 -0.75 -5.15 12.40
CA VAL A 24 0.17 -4.17 11.78
C VAL A 24 1.10 -4.84 10.76
N TRP A 25 1.65 -6.02 11.07
CA TRP A 25 2.47 -6.78 10.14
C TRP A 25 1.68 -7.30 8.93
N GLY A 26 0.44 -7.74 9.15
CA GLY A 26 -0.48 -8.11 8.08
C GLY A 26 -0.76 -6.93 7.14
N PHE A 27 -1.00 -5.75 7.70
CA PHE A 27 -1.20 -4.52 6.95
C PHE A 27 0.03 -4.13 6.13
N PHE A 28 1.22 -4.11 6.75
CA PHE A 28 2.46 -3.77 6.06
C PHE A 28 2.72 -4.73 4.89
N SER A 29 2.54 -6.03 5.12
CA SER A 29 2.71 -7.06 4.09
C SER A 29 1.75 -6.87 2.91
N ALA A 30 0.47 -6.61 3.18
CA ALA A 30 -0.52 -6.37 2.14
C ALA A 30 -0.27 -5.07 1.36
N TYR A 31 0.09 -3.99 2.06
CA TYR A 31 0.46 -2.73 1.44
C TYR A 31 1.66 -2.91 0.50
N ALA A 32 2.70 -3.62 0.95
CA ALA A 32 3.86 -3.95 0.12
C ALA A 32 3.49 -4.81 -1.10
N LEU A 33 2.56 -5.75 -0.96
CA LEU A 33 2.08 -6.57 -2.07
C LEU A 33 1.36 -5.72 -3.13
N VAL A 34 0.42 -4.86 -2.72
CA VAL A 34 -0.28 -3.95 -3.64
C VAL A 34 0.71 -3.02 -4.34
N PHE A 35 1.69 -2.51 -3.60
CA PHE A 35 2.76 -1.68 -4.14
C PHE A 35 3.55 -2.40 -5.24
N ILE A 36 4.07 -3.60 -4.95
CA ILE A 36 4.91 -4.37 -5.88
C ILE A 36 4.11 -4.77 -7.12
N VAL A 37 2.89 -5.28 -6.94
CA VAL A 37 2.03 -5.71 -8.05
C VAL A 37 1.70 -4.52 -8.96
N SER A 38 1.34 -3.37 -8.40
CA SER A 38 1.02 -2.17 -9.17
C SER A 38 2.24 -1.62 -9.92
N MET A 39 3.40 -1.62 -9.28
CA MET A 39 4.66 -1.18 -9.90
C MET A 39 5.02 -2.06 -11.09
N LEU A 40 4.99 -3.38 -10.94
CA LEU A 40 5.28 -4.32 -12.02
C LEU A 40 4.26 -4.20 -13.17
N ALA A 41 2.98 -4.02 -12.84
CA ALA A 41 1.93 -3.84 -13.84
C ALA A 41 2.14 -2.56 -14.66
N ILE A 42 2.58 -1.45 -14.04
CA ILE A 42 2.87 -0.19 -14.73
C ILE A 42 4.13 -0.32 -15.58
N ILE A 43 5.19 -0.95 -15.09
CA ILE A 43 6.41 -1.22 -15.87
C ILE A 43 6.06 -2.05 -17.12
N ALA A 44 5.18 -3.04 -16.99
CA ALA A 44 4.70 -3.85 -18.11
C ALA A 44 3.95 -3.03 -19.19
N THR A 45 3.48 -1.81 -18.88
CA THR A 45 2.89 -0.89 -19.87
C THR A 45 3.91 -0.06 -20.66
N GLY A 46 5.21 -0.23 -20.38
CA GLY A 46 6.32 0.45 -21.03
C GLY A 46 6.82 1.73 -20.33
N VAL A 47 6.39 1.96 -19.08
CA VAL A 47 6.85 3.08 -18.25
C VAL A 47 8.17 2.70 -17.60
N ASP A 48 9.11 3.65 -17.50
CA ASP A 48 10.39 3.41 -16.83
C ASP A 48 10.23 3.11 -15.34
N ASP A 49 11.14 2.31 -14.79
CA ASP A 49 11.09 1.81 -13.41
C ASP A 49 10.97 2.94 -12.37
N PHE A 50 11.65 4.05 -12.59
CA PHE A 50 11.66 5.18 -11.66
C PHE A 50 10.31 5.93 -11.66
N SER A 51 9.75 6.20 -12.85
CA SER A 51 8.43 6.79 -13.00
C SER A 51 7.31 5.87 -12.52
N ALA A 52 7.44 4.56 -12.74
CA ALA A 52 6.50 3.57 -12.23
C ALA A 52 6.50 3.57 -10.69
N PHE A 53 7.68 3.53 -10.07
CA PHE A 53 7.82 3.65 -8.61
C PHE A 53 7.19 4.96 -8.10
N ALA A 54 7.56 6.10 -8.68
CA ALA A 54 7.11 7.40 -8.22
C ALA A 54 5.59 7.59 -8.39
N SER A 55 5.01 7.11 -9.48
CA SER A 55 3.56 7.16 -9.71
C SER A 55 2.78 6.27 -8.74
N VAL A 56 3.27 5.06 -8.44
CA VAL A 56 2.65 4.16 -7.46
C VAL A 56 2.73 4.75 -6.05
N VAL A 57 3.89 5.29 -5.64
CA VAL A 57 4.05 5.98 -4.34
C VAL A 57 3.08 7.15 -4.23
N ALA A 58 3.02 8.01 -5.25
CA ALA A 58 2.17 9.19 -5.25
C ALA A 58 0.68 8.84 -5.17
N THR A 59 0.25 7.75 -5.81
CA THR A 59 -1.15 7.35 -5.86
C THR A 59 -1.59 6.51 -4.67
N LEU A 60 -0.78 5.55 -4.18
CA LEU A 60 -1.11 4.80 -2.96
C LEU A 60 -1.17 5.69 -1.72
N ASN A 61 -0.31 6.71 -1.64
CA ASN A 61 -0.33 7.64 -0.52
C ASN A 61 -1.30 8.80 -0.73
N ASN A 62 -2.03 8.84 -1.85
CA ASN A 62 -2.90 9.96 -2.24
C ASN A 62 -2.18 11.33 -2.16
N LEU A 63 -0.90 11.37 -2.51
CA LEU A 63 -0.09 12.58 -2.48
C LEU A 63 -0.51 13.53 -3.61
N GLY A 64 -0.76 12.99 -4.81
CA GLY A 64 -1.06 13.76 -6.01
C GLY A 64 0.15 13.84 -6.94
N PRO A 65 1.10 14.78 -6.73
CA PRO A 65 2.28 14.90 -7.57
C PRO A 65 3.27 13.77 -7.28
N GLY A 66 3.83 13.19 -8.34
CA GLY A 66 4.89 12.20 -8.25
C GLY A 66 6.25 12.80 -8.57
N LEU A 67 7.16 11.95 -9.03
CA LEU A 67 8.47 12.30 -9.57
C LEU A 67 8.63 11.65 -10.96
N GLY A 68 9.61 12.10 -11.73
CA GLY A 68 9.80 11.61 -13.11
C GLY A 68 8.73 12.13 -14.06
N VAL A 69 8.19 11.27 -14.92
CA VAL A 69 7.20 11.69 -15.95
C VAL A 69 5.87 12.19 -15.38
N VAL A 70 5.61 11.94 -14.09
CA VAL A 70 4.41 12.38 -13.35
C VAL A 70 4.71 13.51 -12.36
N ALA A 71 5.85 14.17 -12.48
CA ALA A 71 6.23 15.27 -11.60
C ALA A 71 5.29 16.49 -11.73
N ASP A 72 4.90 16.80 -12.98
CA ASP A 72 4.01 17.92 -13.28
C ASP A 72 2.56 17.46 -13.45
N ASN A 73 2.32 16.42 -14.27
CA ASN A 73 0.98 15.86 -14.46
C ASN A 73 1.03 14.41 -15.00
N PHE A 74 -0.09 13.69 -14.92
CA PHE A 74 -0.22 12.31 -15.43
C PHE A 74 -0.62 12.24 -16.91
N THR A 75 -0.60 13.34 -17.67
CA THR A 75 -1.14 13.38 -19.04
C THR A 75 -0.38 12.45 -19.97
N SER A 76 0.96 12.44 -19.83
CA SER A 76 1.92 11.60 -20.57
C SER A 76 1.82 10.10 -20.25
N MET A 77 1.05 9.72 -19.22
CA MET A 77 0.92 8.32 -18.79
C MET A 77 0.03 7.52 -19.74
N ASN A 78 0.43 6.27 -20.00
CA ASN A 78 -0.32 5.31 -20.81
C ASN A 78 -1.77 5.15 -20.27
N PRO A 79 -2.81 5.12 -21.14
CA PRO A 79 -4.20 4.88 -20.71
C PRO A 79 -4.39 3.66 -19.81
N VAL A 80 -3.68 2.56 -20.06
CA VAL A 80 -3.76 1.35 -19.23
C VAL A 80 -3.18 1.61 -17.83
N ALA A 81 -2.03 2.28 -17.76
CA ALA A 81 -1.42 2.66 -16.49
C ALA A 81 -2.31 3.63 -15.69
N LYS A 82 -3.03 4.55 -16.35
CA LYS A 82 -3.99 5.44 -15.66
C LYS A 82 -5.09 4.67 -14.93
N TRP A 83 -5.64 3.59 -15.52
CA TRP A 83 -6.63 2.75 -14.84
C TRP A 83 -6.07 2.08 -13.59
N ILE A 84 -4.83 1.57 -13.67
CA ILE A 84 -4.13 1.00 -12.52
C ILE A 84 -3.95 2.06 -11.43
N LEU A 85 -3.50 3.26 -11.80
CA LEU A 85 -3.29 4.38 -10.88
C LEU A 85 -4.59 4.86 -10.22
N ILE A 86 -5.72 4.85 -10.93
CA ILE A 86 -7.05 5.15 -10.35
C ILE A 86 -7.40 4.11 -9.29
N ALA A 87 -7.23 2.83 -9.59
CA ALA A 87 -7.44 1.77 -8.60
C ALA A 87 -6.51 1.95 -7.39
N ASN A 88 -5.26 2.33 -7.64
CA ASN A 88 -4.25 2.57 -6.61
C ASN A 88 -4.64 3.73 -5.67
N MET A 89 -5.22 4.82 -6.19
CA MET A 89 -5.78 5.89 -5.37
C MET A 89 -6.97 5.42 -4.53
N LEU A 90 -7.83 4.54 -5.07
CA LEU A 90 -8.91 3.93 -4.29
C LEU A 90 -8.35 3.06 -3.16
N PHE A 91 -7.33 2.25 -3.41
CA PHE A 91 -6.62 1.47 -2.38
C PHE A 91 -5.95 2.34 -1.32
N GLY A 92 -5.40 3.49 -1.72
CA GLY A 92 -4.83 4.46 -0.80
C GLY A 92 -5.89 5.17 0.05
N ARG A 93 -7.07 5.44 -0.53
CA ARG A 93 -8.10 6.28 0.09
C ARG A 93 -9.07 5.48 0.96
N LEU A 94 -9.45 4.29 0.51
CA LEU A 94 -10.08 3.27 1.31
C LEU A 94 -8.94 2.58 2.05
N GLU A 95 -8.58 3.06 3.25
CA GLU A 95 -7.49 2.51 4.06
C GLU A 95 -7.35 1.00 3.81
N VAL A 96 -6.15 0.51 3.48
CA VAL A 96 -5.95 -0.87 3.00
C VAL A 96 -6.64 -1.92 3.88
N PHE A 97 -6.84 -1.65 5.17
CA PHE A 97 -7.67 -2.45 6.09
C PHE A 97 -9.13 -2.66 5.64
N THR A 98 -9.82 -1.62 5.18
CA THR A 98 -11.22 -1.72 4.72
C THR A 98 -11.37 -2.64 3.51
N LEU A 99 -10.39 -2.61 2.59
CA LEU A 99 -10.39 -3.50 1.42
C LEU A 99 -9.90 -4.91 1.75
N LEU A 100 -8.91 -5.09 2.64
CA LEU A 100 -8.49 -6.41 3.12
C LEU A 100 -9.61 -7.15 3.86
N VAL A 101 -10.40 -6.42 4.66
CA VAL A 101 -11.61 -6.97 5.28
C VAL A 101 -12.59 -7.45 4.22
N LEU A 102 -12.74 -6.73 3.11
CA LEU A 102 -13.59 -7.12 1.98
C LEU A 102 -13.06 -8.34 1.20
N PHE A 103 -11.79 -8.71 1.31
CA PHE A 103 -11.27 -9.98 0.76
C PHE A 103 -11.27 -11.13 1.78
N THR A 104 -11.67 -10.86 3.02
CA THR A 104 -11.76 -11.89 4.05
C THR A 104 -13.15 -12.54 4.00
N PRO A 105 -13.26 -13.88 3.92
CA PRO A 105 -14.54 -14.57 3.81
C PRO A 105 -15.47 -14.33 5.02
N THR A 106 -14.93 -13.88 6.15
CA THR A 106 -15.71 -13.47 7.33
C THR A 106 -16.62 -12.27 7.06
N PHE A 107 -16.25 -11.37 6.13
CA PHE A 107 -17.08 -10.22 5.75
C PHE A 107 -18.29 -10.62 4.90
N TRP A 108 -18.16 -11.66 4.07
CA TRP A 108 -19.20 -12.12 3.13
C TRP A 108 -20.16 -13.16 3.72
N ARG A 109 -19.98 -13.52 4.99
CA ARG A 109 -20.75 -14.58 5.68
C ARG A 109 -21.77 -14.06 6.68
N GLU A 110 -21.97 -12.74 6.74
CA GLU A 110 -23.16 -12.10 7.30
C GLU A 110 -24.08 -11.60 6.18
#